data_AF-A0A953XIS7-F1
#
_entry.id   AF-A0A953XIS7-F1
#
_cell.length_a   1.000
_cell.length_b   1.000
_cell.length_c   1.000
_cell.angle_alpha   90.00
_cell.angle_beta   90.00
_cell.angle_gamma   90.00
#
_symmetry.space_group_name_H-M   'P 1'
#
loop_
_entity.id
_entity.type
_entity.pdbx_description
1 polymer ?
#
loop_
_entity_poly.entity_id
_entity_poly.type
_entity_poly.pdbx_seq_one_letter_code
_entity_poly.pdbx_strand_id
1 'polypeptide(L)'
;MDPREKLDLFGELVVRTLWDRPQEWLEQMLQGKIAAPDSKPMQAQLQHLGEHEQRMLKVVLQEALTTGMHDFLFALVEAHDFEQGIRVESHEENVVELSDGLHGELFGSSGWIARYGKISRLHE
;
A
#
# COMPACT_ATOMS: atom_id res chain seq x y z
N MET A 1 -3.82 -6.60 24.58
CA MET A 1 -3.36 -5.68 23.51
C MET A 1 -4.44 -4.64 23.37
N ASP A 2 -4.05 -3.37 23.35
CA ASP A 2 -4.96 -2.24 23.19
C ASP A 2 -5.62 -2.27 21.79
N PRO A 3 -6.87 -1.82 21.61
CA PRO A 3 -7.51 -1.78 20.29
C PRO A 3 -6.68 -1.07 19.22
N ARG A 4 -5.98 0.02 19.58
CA ARG A 4 -5.13 0.74 18.64
C ARG A 4 -3.92 -0.08 18.20
N GLU A 5 -3.30 -0.82 19.13
CA GLU A 5 -2.18 -1.72 18.81
C GLU A 5 -2.61 -2.83 17.82
N LYS A 6 -3.80 -3.40 17.98
CA LYS A 6 -4.33 -4.42 17.07
C LYS A 6 -4.59 -3.87 15.67
N LEU A 7 -5.16 -2.67 15.59
CA LEU A 7 -5.39 -1.96 14.34
C LEU A 7 -4.07 -1.59 13.67
N ASP A 8 -3.10 -1.13 14.45
CA ASP A 8 -1.77 -0.75 13.99
C ASP A 8 -1.02 -1.93 13.36
N LEU A 9 -1.14 -3.15 13.90
CA LEU A 9 -0.60 -4.36 13.27
C LEU A 9 -1.18 -4.63 11.88
N PHE A 10 -2.49 -4.40 11.70
CA PHE A 10 -3.14 -4.51 10.40
C PHE A 10 -2.65 -3.41 9.45
N GLY A 11 -2.58 -2.17 9.93
CA GLY A 11 -2.07 -1.03 9.16
C GLY A 11 -0.64 -1.21 8.68
N GLU A 12 0.26 -1.70 9.55
CA GLU A 12 1.65 -2.01 9.19
C GLU A 12 1.72 -3.11 8.12
N LEU A 13 0.90 -4.17 8.26
CA LEU A 13 0.82 -5.22 7.25
C LEU A 13 0.38 -4.67 5.88
N VAL A 14 -0.66 -3.83 5.88
CA VAL A 14 -1.19 -3.19 4.67
C VAL A 14 -0.13 -2.32 4.00
N VAL A 15 0.53 -1.43 4.75
CA VAL A 15 1.55 -0.53 4.21
C VAL A 15 2.77 -1.32 3.70
N ARG A 16 3.31 -2.24 4.49
CA ARG A 16 4.48 -3.02 4.07
C ARG A 16 4.21 -3.84 2.80
N THR A 17 2.99 -4.35 2.65
CA THR A 17 2.63 -5.27 1.55
C THR A 17 2.16 -4.54 0.31
N LEU A 18 1.31 -3.52 0.47
CA LEU A 18 0.64 -2.84 -0.63
C LEU A 18 1.27 -1.49 -0.98
N TRP A 19 1.97 -0.84 -0.06
CA TRP A 19 2.68 0.41 -0.32
C TRP A 19 4.17 0.19 -0.62
N ASP A 20 4.93 -0.37 0.32
CA ASP A 20 6.39 -0.44 0.20
C ASP A 20 6.83 -1.46 -0.86
N ARG A 21 6.35 -2.71 -0.78
CA ARG A 21 6.82 -3.81 -1.63
C ARG A 21 6.69 -3.54 -3.14
N PRO A 22 5.57 -3.00 -3.67
CA PRO A 22 5.46 -2.71 -5.10
C PRO A 22 6.42 -1.61 -5.55
N GLN A 23 6.69 -0.63 -4.70
CA GLN A 23 7.63 0.45 -4.99
C GLN A 23 9.08 -0.03 -4.92
N GLU A 24 9.43 -0.87 -3.94
CA GLU A 24 10.73 -1.56 -3.88
C GLU A 24 10.96 -2.42 -5.13
N TRP A 25 9.93 -3.11 -5.61
CA TRP A 25 9.97 -3.87 -6.86
C TRP A 25 10.24 -2.96 -8.06
N LEU A 26 9.52 -1.84 -8.18
CA LEU A 26 9.73 -0.89 -9.27
C LEU A 26 11.16 -0.33 -9.24
N GLU A 27 11.68 0.00 -8.06
CA GLU A 27 13.06 0.47 -7.92
C GLU A 27 14.08 -0.58 -8.39
N GLN A 28 13.88 -1.85 -8.03
CA GLN A 28 14.73 -2.94 -8.50
C GLN A 28 14.62 -3.17 -10.02
N MET A 29 13.43 -2.95 -10.61
CA MET A 29 13.24 -3.00 -12.05
C MET A 29 14.02 -1.88 -12.75
N LEU A 30 13.86 -0.64 -12.30
CA LEU A 30 14.58 0.52 -12.83
C LEU A 30 16.10 0.39 -12.71
N GLN A 31 16.59 -0.27 -11.65
CA GLN A 31 18.02 -0.49 -11.41
C GLN A 31 18.60 -1.74 -12.10
N GLY A 32 17.80 -2.55 -12.80
CA GLY A 32 18.30 -3.77 -13.43
C GLY A 32 18.55 -4.94 -12.47
N LYS A 33 18.03 -4.89 -11.24
CA LYS A 33 18.37 -5.83 -10.15
C LYS A 33 17.49 -7.08 -10.10
N ILE A 34 16.33 -7.08 -10.76
CA ILE A 34 15.48 -8.28 -10.85
C ILE A 34 16.17 -9.39 -11.66
N ALA A 35 16.40 -10.55 -11.03
CA ALA A 35 17.07 -11.69 -11.64
C ALA A 35 16.12 -12.61 -12.43
N ALA A 36 14.80 -12.56 -12.15
CA ALA A 36 13.81 -13.43 -12.77
C ALA A 36 13.82 -13.30 -14.31
N PRO A 37 13.94 -14.41 -15.07
CA PRO A 37 14.02 -14.39 -16.53
C PRO A 37 12.83 -13.67 -17.19
N ASP A 38 11.62 -13.94 -16.72
CA ASP A 38 10.39 -13.38 -17.29
C ASP A 38 10.28 -11.85 -17.09
N SER A 39 11.00 -11.29 -16.12
CA SER A 39 11.03 -9.85 -15.87
C SER A 39 12.07 -9.12 -16.74
N LYS A 40 13.01 -9.84 -17.37
CA LYS A 40 14.11 -9.22 -18.14
C LYS A 40 13.64 -8.35 -19.31
N PRO A 41 12.64 -8.73 -20.13
CA PRO A 41 12.19 -7.89 -21.23
C PRO A 41 11.64 -6.54 -20.76
N MET A 42 10.79 -6.54 -19.72
CA MET A 42 10.21 -5.33 -19.16
C MET A 42 11.27 -4.48 -18.46
N GLN A 43 12.17 -5.12 -17.70
CA GLN A 43 13.28 -4.45 -17.03
C GLN A 43 14.17 -3.69 -18.03
N ALA A 44 14.55 -4.33 -19.15
CA ALA A 44 15.35 -3.68 -20.18
C ALA A 44 14.67 -2.41 -20.73
N GLN A 45 13.36 -2.46 -20.98
CA GLN A 45 12.60 -1.28 -21.42
C GLN A 45 12.58 -0.18 -20.37
N LEU A 46 12.35 -0.52 -19.09
CA LEU A 46 12.30 0.44 -18.00
C LEU A 46 13.67 1.11 -17.74
N GLN A 47 14.78 0.41 -17.97
CA GLN A 47 16.13 0.96 -17.83
C GLN A 47 16.48 2.01 -18.89
N HIS A 48 15.76 2.05 -20.02
CA HIS A 48 15.95 3.07 -21.05
C HIS A 48 15.23 4.39 -20.74
N LEU A 49 14.35 4.40 -19.74
CA LEU A 49 13.64 5.61 -19.33
C LEU A 49 14.61 6.63 -18.72
N GLY A 50 14.48 7.89 -19.12
CA GLY A 50 15.17 9.02 -18.52
C GLY A 50 14.59 9.35 -17.13
N GLU A 51 15.31 10.15 -16.35
CA GLU A 51 14.93 10.42 -14.95
C GLU A 51 13.51 11.01 -14.81
N HIS A 52 13.08 11.86 -15.74
CA HIS A 52 11.74 12.45 -15.71
C HIS A 52 10.66 11.37 -15.86
N GLU A 53 10.83 10.44 -16.80
CA GLU A 53 9.90 9.34 -17.05
C GLU A 53 9.87 8.37 -15.86
N GLN A 54 11.03 8.09 -15.27
CA GLN A 54 11.11 7.27 -14.06
C GLN A 54 10.40 7.93 -12.88
N ARG A 55 10.54 9.25 -12.70
CA ARG A 55 9.80 10.01 -11.68
C ARG A 55 8.29 9.96 -11.94
N MET A 56 7.86 10.15 -13.19
CA MET A 56 6.45 10.03 -13.57
C MET A 56 5.89 8.64 -13.29
N LEU A 57 6.66 7.58 -13.58
CA LEU A 57 6.26 6.20 -13.30
C LEU A 57 6.08 5.94 -11.79
N LYS A 58 7.00 6.45 -10.96
CA LYS A 58 6.90 6.35 -9.49
C LYS A 58 5.67 7.10 -8.97
N VAL A 59 5.41 8.30 -9.48
CA VAL A 59 4.22 9.09 -9.16
C VAL A 59 2.94 8.32 -9.52
N VAL A 60 2.83 7.85 -10.76
CA VAL A 60 1.65 7.09 -11.22
C VAL A 60 1.45 5.82 -10.39
N LEU A 61 2.52 5.11 -10.06
CA LEU A 61 2.45 3.95 -9.18
C LEU A 61 1.91 4.34 -7.80
N GLN A 62 2.48 5.37 -7.16
CA GLN A 62 2.03 5.81 -5.84
C GLN A 62 0.54 6.17 -5.84
N GLU A 63 0.05 6.93 -6.83
CA GLU A 63 -1.36 7.30 -6.92
C GLU A 63 -2.27 6.07 -7.15
N ALA A 64 -1.84 5.12 -7.98
CA ALA A 64 -2.57 3.87 -8.20
C ALA A 64 -2.63 3.01 -6.92
N LEU A 65 -1.52 2.94 -6.17
CA LEU A 65 -1.47 2.21 -4.90
C LEU A 65 -2.35 2.88 -3.84
N THR A 66 -2.27 4.20 -3.66
CA THR A 66 -3.12 4.89 -2.67
C THR A 66 -4.59 4.74 -3.00
N THR A 67 -4.97 4.83 -4.28
CA THR A 67 -6.37 4.64 -4.71
C THR A 67 -6.82 3.21 -4.45
N GLY A 68 -6.03 2.21 -4.88
CA GLY A 68 -6.37 0.80 -4.67
C GLY A 68 -6.42 0.40 -3.20
N MET A 69 -5.50 0.93 -2.36
CA MET A 69 -5.51 0.71 -0.92
C MET A 69 -6.74 1.34 -0.28
N HIS A 70 -7.08 2.59 -0.64
CA HIS A 70 -8.27 3.26 -0.15
C HIS A 70 -9.54 2.46 -0.48
N ASP A 71 -9.71 2.11 -1.75
CA ASP A 71 -10.90 1.39 -2.24
C ASP A 71 -11.01 -0.01 -1.63
N PHE A 72 -9.89 -0.70 -1.46
CA PHE A 72 -9.86 -2.00 -0.78
C PHE A 72 -10.32 -1.88 0.68
N LEU A 73 -9.78 -0.92 1.43
CA LEU A 73 -10.16 -0.71 2.84
C LEU A 73 -11.61 -0.24 2.97
N PHE A 74 -12.08 0.59 2.03
CA PHE A 74 -13.48 1.03 1.99
C PHE A 74 -14.42 -0.15 1.70
N ALA A 75 -14.06 -1.03 0.77
CA ALA A 75 -14.83 -2.24 0.48
C ALA A 75 -14.93 -3.18 1.68
N LEU A 76 -13.93 -3.23 2.57
CA LEU A 76 -14.03 -3.99 3.83
C LEU A 76 -15.05 -3.36 4.79
N VAL A 77 -15.10 -2.03 4.86
CA VAL A 77 -16.11 -1.30 5.64
C VAL A 77 -17.50 -1.58 5.08
N GLU A 78 -17.71 -1.42 3.77
CA GLU A 78 -19.01 -1.71 3.13
C GLU A 78 -19.43 -3.17 3.30
N ALA A 79 -18.49 -4.11 3.17
CA ALA A 79 -18.80 -5.52 3.37
C ALA A 79 -19.24 -5.83 4.81
N HIS A 80 -18.71 -5.10 5.80
CA HIS A 80 -19.15 -5.19 7.19
C HIS A 80 -20.52 -4.53 7.39
N ASP A 81 -20.70 -3.29 6.94
CA ASP A 81 -21.93 -2.50 7.11
C ASP A 81 -23.15 -3.13 6.42
N PHE A 82 -22.92 -3.79 5.28
CA PHE A 82 -23.97 -4.49 4.53
C PHE A 82 -24.02 -6.00 4.80
N GLU A 83 -23.37 -6.48 5.87
CA GLU A 83 -23.40 -7.88 6.34
C GLU A 83 -23.06 -8.92 5.24
N GLN A 84 -22.11 -8.62 4.36
CA GLN A 84 -21.75 -9.47 3.20
C GLN A 84 -20.96 -10.74 3.58
N GLY A 85 -20.71 -10.97 4.87
CA GLY A 85 -20.00 -12.16 5.38
C GLY A 85 -18.48 -12.15 5.17
N ILE A 86 -17.89 -11.01 4.78
CA ILE A 86 -16.43 -10.83 4.71
C ILE A 86 -15.97 -10.19 6.01
N ARG A 87 -14.97 -10.81 6.66
CA ARG A 87 -14.37 -10.29 7.89
C ARG A 87 -12.86 -10.45 7.84
N VAL A 88 -12.15 -9.42 8.27
CA VAL A 88 -10.71 -9.43 8.48
C VAL A 88 -10.47 -9.18 9.95
N GLU A 89 -9.67 -10.03 10.59
CA GLU A 89 -9.45 -9.96 12.03
C GLU A 89 -7.98 -9.71 12.38
N SER A 90 -7.77 -8.90 13.40
CA SER A 90 -6.48 -8.74 14.09
C SER A 90 -6.69 -9.09 15.55
N HIS A 91 -6.08 -10.19 16.00
CA HIS A 91 -6.29 -10.73 17.35
C HIS A 91 -7.78 -10.94 17.69
N GLU A 92 -8.50 -11.68 16.84
CA GLU A 92 -9.92 -12.07 16.98
C GLU A 92 -10.93 -10.89 16.93
N GLU A 93 -10.45 -9.65 16.80
CA GLU A 93 -11.28 -8.47 16.64
C GLU A 93 -11.32 -8.05 15.17
N ASN A 94 -12.52 -7.74 14.70
CA ASN A 94 -12.76 -7.27 13.35
C ASN A 94 -12.06 -5.90 13.16
N VAL A 95 -11.19 -5.79 12.16
CA VAL A 95 -10.41 -4.56 11.94
C VAL A 95 -11.29 -3.34 11.62
N VAL A 96 -12.49 -3.55 11.05
CA VAL A 96 -13.45 -2.47 10.78
C VAL A 96 -13.99 -1.90 12.09
N GLU A 97 -14.23 -2.74 13.10
CA GLU A 97 -14.76 -2.31 14.41
C GLU A 97 -13.69 -1.60 15.27
N LEU A 98 -12.41 -1.73 14.90
CA LEU A 98 -11.29 -1.09 15.61
C LEU A 98 -11.04 0.36 15.17
N SER A 99 -11.75 0.85 14.14
CA SER A 99 -11.47 2.12 13.47
C SER A 99 -12.76 2.85 13.11
N ASP A 100 -12.80 4.18 13.31
CA ASP A 100 -13.94 5.02 12.90
C ASP A 100 -14.06 5.18 11.37
N GLY A 101 -13.02 4.78 10.62
CA GLY A 101 -13.05 4.72 9.16
C GLY A 101 -11.75 4.17 8.58
N LEU A 102 -11.73 2.89 8.22
CA LEU A 102 -10.49 2.15 7.91
C LEU A 102 -9.70 2.77 6.75
N HIS A 103 -10.39 3.25 5.71
CA HIS A 103 -9.80 3.90 4.55
C HIS A 103 -9.16 5.26 4.88
N GLY A 104 -9.65 5.95 5.92
CA GLY A 104 -9.12 7.23 6.40
C GLY A 104 -7.79 7.08 7.15
N GLU A 105 -7.50 5.90 7.71
CA GLU A 105 -6.26 5.63 8.45
C GLU A 105 -5.00 5.70 7.57
N LEU A 106 -5.13 5.69 6.24
CA LEU A 106 -3.98 5.71 5.31
C LEU A 106 -3.20 7.02 5.35
N PHE A 107 -3.88 8.15 5.52
CA PHE A 107 -3.38 9.47 5.12
C PHE A 107 -3.13 10.44 6.28
N GLY A 108 -2.37 11.50 6.00
CA GLY A 108 -2.02 12.54 6.96
C GLY A 108 -0.80 12.20 7.81
N SER A 109 -0.36 13.15 8.63
CA SER A 109 0.87 13.06 9.43
C SER A 109 0.86 11.94 10.48
N SER A 110 -0.33 11.45 10.84
CA SER A 110 -0.55 10.31 11.73
C SER A 110 -1.10 9.07 11.00
N GLY A 111 -1.23 9.13 9.68
CA GLY A 111 -1.70 8.02 8.86
C GLY A 111 -0.68 6.90 8.76
N TRP A 112 -1.14 5.70 8.39
CA TRP A 112 -0.33 4.51 8.30
C TRP A 112 0.82 4.65 7.30
N ILE A 113 0.62 5.31 6.16
CA ILE A 113 1.71 5.52 5.20
C ILE A 113 2.84 6.35 5.83
N ALA A 114 2.50 7.43 6.54
CA ALA A 114 3.49 8.28 7.21
C ALA A 114 4.18 7.58 8.39
N ARG A 115 3.44 6.74 9.14
CA ARG A 115 3.94 6.05 10.34
C ARG A 115 4.77 4.81 10.02
N TYR A 116 4.38 4.06 8.99
CA TYR A 116 4.92 2.71 8.74
C TYR A 116 5.60 2.57 7.37
N GLY A 117 5.37 3.49 6.45
CA GLY A 117 5.96 3.45 5.12
C GLY A 117 7.44 3.75 5.17
N LYS A 118 8.24 2.95 4.46
CA LYS A 118 9.66 3.22 4.25
C LYS A 118 9.90 4.22 3.12
N ILE A 119 8.98 4.25 2.15
CA ILE A 119 9.08 5.11 0.98
C ILE A 119 8.08 6.25 1.14
N SER A 120 8.59 7.48 1.18
CA SER A 120 7.77 8.68 1.29
C SER A 120 6.96 8.92 0.02
N ARG A 121 5.77 9.50 0.19
CA ARG A 121 4.96 9.96 -0.93
C ARG A 121 5.64 11.15 -1.61
N LEU A 122 5.62 11.19 -2.93
CA LEU A 122 6.32 12.21 -3.73
C LEU A 122 5.55 13.55 -3.83
N HIS A 123 4.35 13.65 -3.25
CA HIS A 123 3.47 14.82 -3.31
C HIS A 123 3.18 15.47 -1.94
N GLU A 124 3.98 15.16 -0.92
CA GLU A 124 3.94 15.83 0.39
C GLU A 124 5.19 16.67 0.63
#